data_AF-V4JKU4-F1
#
_entry.id   AF-V4JKU4-F1
#
_cell.length_a   1.000
_cell.length_b   1.000
_cell.length_c   1.000
_cell.angle_alpha   90.00
_cell.angle_beta   90.00
_cell.angle_gamma   90.00
#
_symmetry.space_group_name_H-M   'P 1'
#
loop_
_entity.id
_entity.type
_entity.pdbx_description
1 polymer ?
#
loop_
_entity_poly.entity_id
_entity_poly.type
_entity_poly.pdbx_seq_one_letter_code
_entity_poly.pdbx_strand_id
1 'polypeptide(L)'
;MASIQNAVQVMVDKLVADMEGNQPLTAEEQALVSNAITKLTDNAKLEQAVVAVAESHINDATSTLQQVSQSTGAALQTATESLTQTSTTLDTKSSKLDLLDSMAPNLNRVESLQATNNALQVRPLFSMTPIDTPNSNATHRRATSVFAVYDNSGETYVVRPGFTHNANTEQCRLEYLRLNANGAEKTTTHTSFIYSNAFEQNPASKIYYYGTSAYLPLASKNNAADIQYEIVYSTQDSQTTAVANYGGVFCKSSGFTSITKPKQNLDATDQYGISTSTNHSYNQVGVLYDNVKHCLVMVDEGTSVLVEKYRDGNVVTNTAIANAEELQAYVDAGDFTVVKFIYHNLQHAYGIHYYNHSETAMSGYGVSYYGYFGRYNGVTKMGEHKYSAHYRFTHERRLEPINYFFSCSTGHYNSHNSPDAEVKIVLESMAGEILGMYSYHSRPYNAGYDNGLMGAAVSCINPYSGAGILNEHYTYNQYGLGRTCRAF
;
A
#
# COMPACT_ATOMS: atom_id res chain seq x y z
N MET A 1 67.67 -88.61 -26.89
CA MET A 1 68.91 -87.89 -26.53
C MET A 1 68.70 -87.24 -25.17
N ALA A 2 68.81 -88.06 -24.12
CA ALA A 2 68.58 -87.73 -22.71
C ALA A 2 69.82 -88.13 -21.89
N SER A 3 70.99 -87.53 -22.17
CA SER A 3 72.18 -87.80 -21.36
C SER A 3 73.21 -86.65 -21.29
N ILE A 4 73.30 -85.76 -22.28
CA ILE A 4 74.30 -84.67 -22.31
C ILE A 4 73.86 -83.43 -21.51
N GLN A 5 72.63 -82.94 -21.66
CA GLN A 5 72.18 -81.73 -20.94
C GLN A 5 72.15 -81.90 -19.42
N ASN A 6 71.69 -83.07 -18.93
CA ASN A 6 71.77 -83.37 -17.50
C ASN A 6 73.22 -83.57 -17.03
N ALA A 7 74.12 -84.09 -17.87
CA ALA A 7 75.54 -84.19 -17.54
C ALA A 7 76.22 -82.82 -17.49
N VAL A 8 75.86 -81.89 -18.38
CA VAL A 8 76.38 -80.50 -18.39
C VAL A 8 75.87 -79.71 -17.19
N GLN A 9 74.58 -79.82 -16.85
CA GLN A 9 74.04 -79.14 -15.67
C GLN A 9 74.68 -79.67 -14.38
N VAL A 10 74.85 -81.00 -14.25
CA VAL A 10 75.56 -81.60 -13.10
C VAL A 10 77.04 -81.21 -13.07
N MET A 11 77.70 -81.04 -14.22
CA MET A 11 79.07 -80.50 -14.29
C MET A 11 79.14 -79.05 -13.81
N VAL A 12 78.23 -78.17 -14.26
CA VAL A 12 78.21 -76.76 -13.85
C VAL A 12 77.91 -76.64 -12.36
N ASP A 13 76.93 -77.39 -11.85
CA ASP A 13 76.57 -77.36 -10.43
C ASP A 13 77.70 -77.92 -9.56
N LYS A 14 78.43 -78.95 -10.04
CA LYS A 14 79.60 -79.49 -9.35
C LYS A 14 80.78 -78.52 -9.40
N LEU A 15 81.02 -77.84 -10.52
CA LEU A 15 82.09 -76.84 -10.66
C LEU A 15 81.84 -75.60 -9.80
N VAL A 16 80.58 -75.18 -9.65
CA VAL A 16 80.18 -74.12 -8.71
C VAL A 16 80.39 -74.58 -7.26
N ALA A 17 80.00 -75.81 -6.92
CA ALA A 17 80.21 -76.37 -5.58
C ALA A 17 81.71 -76.52 -5.23
N ASP A 18 82.54 -76.95 -6.18
CA ASP A 18 83.99 -77.08 -5.98
C ASP A 18 84.70 -75.70 -5.99
N MET A 19 84.14 -74.69 -6.67
CA MET A 19 84.60 -73.28 -6.56
C MET A 19 84.26 -72.62 -5.22
N GLU A 20 83.19 -73.05 -4.55
CA GLU A 20 82.81 -72.57 -3.21
C GLU A 20 83.44 -73.40 -2.07
N GLY A 21 83.92 -74.62 -2.34
CA GLY A 21 84.60 -75.50 -1.39
C GLY A 21 86.14 -75.33 -1.35
N ASN A 22 86.77 -75.52 -0.19
CA ASN A 22 88.22 -75.30 0.02
C ASN A 22 89.17 -76.32 -0.68
N GLN A 23 88.74 -77.01 -1.74
CA GLN A 23 89.63 -77.80 -2.58
C GLN A 23 89.99 -77.05 -3.87
N PRO A 24 91.27 -76.91 -4.23
CA PRO A 24 91.65 -76.28 -5.49
C PRO A 24 91.16 -77.10 -6.70
N LEU A 25 90.50 -76.43 -7.65
CA LEU A 25 90.08 -76.99 -8.94
C LEU A 25 91.24 -77.67 -9.68
N THR A 26 90.93 -78.74 -10.39
CA THR A 26 91.91 -79.47 -11.19
C THR A 26 92.30 -78.68 -12.45
N ALA A 27 93.46 -79.02 -13.02
CA ALA A 27 93.99 -78.31 -14.20
C ALA A 27 93.05 -78.35 -15.42
N GLU A 28 92.23 -79.39 -15.55
CA GLU A 28 91.25 -79.52 -16.63
C GLU A 28 90.07 -78.56 -16.46
N GLU A 29 89.63 -78.31 -15.22
CA GLU A 29 88.52 -77.41 -14.91
C GLU A 29 88.91 -75.93 -15.12
N GLN A 30 90.14 -75.56 -14.77
CA GLN A 30 90.66 -74.22 -15.05
C GLN A 30 90.76 -73.93 -16.56
N ALA A 31 91.14 -74.92 -17.36
CA ALA A 31 91.21 -74.76 -18.83
C ALA A 31 89.82 -74.53 -19.45
N LEU A 32 88.78 -75.17 -18.91
CA LEU A 32 87.41 -75.05 -19.41
C LEU A 32 86.80 -73.67 -19.12
N VAL A 33 87.00 -73.16 -17.90
CA VAL A 33 86.52 -71.82 -17.49
C VAL A 33 87.20 -70.72 -18.30
N SER A 34 88.52 -70.82 -18.49
CA SER A 34 89.26 -69.84 -19.30
C SER A 34 88.71 -69.75 -20.74
N ASN A 35 88.43 -70.90 -21.36
CA ASN A 35 87.91 -70.95 -22.73
C ASN A 35 86.47 -70.38 -22.85
N ALA A 36 85.64 -70.58 -21.82
CA ALA A 36 84.30 -70.00 -21.75
C ALA A 36 84.35 -68.45 -21.61
N ILE A 37 85.26 -67.93 -20.77
CA ILE A 37 85.46 -66.49 -20.62
C ILE A 37 85.93 -65.88 -21.93
N THR A 38 86.93 -66.46 -22.60
CA THR A 38 87.41 -65.97 -23.90
C THR A 38 86.30 -65.90 -24.95
N LYS A 39 85.44 -66.93 -25.04
CA LYS A 39 84.29 -66.93 -25.98
C LYS A 39 83.21 -65.90 -25.64
N LEU A 40 83.03 -65.55 -24.37
CA LEU A 40 82.10 -64.49 -23.96
C LEU A 40 82.67 -63.10 -24.24
N THR A 41 83.97 -62.90 -24.05
CA THR A 41 84.65 -61.63 -24.35
C THR A 41 84.69 -61.35 -25.86
N ASP A 42 84.82 -62.37 -26.71
CA ASP A 42 84.94 -62.19 -28.17
C ASP A 42 83.59 -62.11 -28.93
N ASN A 43 82.44 -62.04 -28.24
CA ASN A 43 81.13 -62.07 -28.90
C ASN A 43 80.56 -60.68 -29.26
N ALA A 44 81.13 -60.04 -30.27
CA ALA A 44 80.70 -58.75 -30.82
C ALA A 44 79.21 -58.66 -31.23
N LYS A 45 78.53 -59.81 -31.45
CA LYS A 45 77.10 -59.83 -31.78
C LYS A 45 76.21 -59.45 -30.60
N LEU A 46 76.64 -59.73 -29.36
CA LEU A 46 75.85 -59.39 -28.18
C LEU A 46 75.82 -57.87 -27.95
N GLU A 47 76.97 -57.22 -28.09
CA GLU A 47 77.10 -55.76 -27.91
C GLU A 47 76.26 -54.99 -28.95
N GLN A 48 76.32 -55.39 -30.22
CA GLN A 48 75.50 -54.79 -31.28
C GLN A 48 74.00 -54.96 -31.04
N ALA A 49 73.58 -56.13 -30.54
CA ALA A 49 72.17 -56.39 -30.23
C ALA A 49 71.65 -55.49 -29.10
N VAL A 50 72.46 -55.24 -28.06
CA VAL A 50 72.08 -54.36 -26.94
C VAL A 50 71.96 -52.90 -27.39
N VAL A 51 72.90 -52.41 -28.19
CA VAL A 51 72.86 -51.03 -28.71
C VAL A 51 71.64 -50.79 -29.59
N ALA A 52 71.33 -51.72 -30.51
CA ALA A 52 70.18 -51.58 -31.41
C ALA A 52 68.84 -51.53 -30.65
N VAL A 53 68.68 -52.33 -29.60
CA VAL A 53 67.48 -52.31 -28.75
C VAL A 53 67.39 -50.99 -27.97
N ALA A 54 68.51 -50.50 -27.44
CA ALA A 54 68.53 -49.22 -26.74
C ALA A 54 68.14 -48.05 -27.66
N GLU A 55 68.67 -47.99 -28.88
CA GLU A 55 68.32 -46.96 -29.86
C GLU A 55 66.85 -47.02 -30.26
N SER A 56 66.29 -48.22 -30.48
CA SER A 56 64.87 -48.39 -30.79
C SER A 56 63.98 -47.86 -29.65
N HIS A 57 64.27 -48.24 -28.41
CA HIS A 57 63.48 -47.80 -27.25
C HIS A 57 63.57 -46.28 -27.02
N ILE A 58 64.75 -45.68 -27.23
CA ILE A 58 64.94 -44.23 -27.09
C ILE A 58 64.16 -43.46 -28.18
N ASN A 59 64.14 -43.97 -29.40
CA ASN A 59 63.39 -43.37 -30.51
C ASN A 59 61.87 -43.43 -30.26
N ASP A 60 61.36 -44.57 -29.80
CA ASP A 60 59.94 -44.74 -29.48
C ASP A 60 59.51 -43.83 -28.32
N ALA A 61 60.34 -43.72 -27.28
CA ALA A 61 60.10 -42.81 -26.15
C ALA A 61 60.08 -41.34 -26.61
N THR A 62 60.99 -40.96 -27.50
CA THR A 62 61.06 -39.60 -28.05
C THR A 62 59.83 -39.27 -28.88
N SER A 63 59.39 -40.19 -29.75
CA SER A 63 58.16 -40.03 -30.55
C SER A 63 56.92 -39.87 -29.66
N THR A 64 56.81 -40.69 -28.63
CA THR A 64 55.69 -40.64 -27.67
C THR A 64 55.67 -39.29 -26.92
N LEU A 65 56.81 -38.81 -26.45
CA LEU A 65 56.91 -37.52 -25.76
C LEU A 65 56.53 -36.34 -26.67
N GLN A 66 56.91 -36.38 -27.95
CA GLN A 66 56.53 -35.35 -28.92
C GLN A 66 55.03 -35.32 -29.19
N GLN A 67 54.38 -36.48 -29.33
CA GLN A 67 52.93 -36.56 -29.51
C GLN A 67 52.18 -36.02 -28.29
N VAL A 68 52.60 -36.40 -27.07
CA VAL A 68 51.99 -35.89 -25.82
C VAL A 68 52.16 -34.38 -25.68
N SER A 69 53.34 -33.84 -26.04
CA SER A 69 53.57 -32.39 -26.03
C SER A 69 52.66 -31.65 -27.00
N GLN A 70 52.44 -32.19 -28.20
CA GLN A 70 51.57 -31.57 -29.21
C GLN A 70 50.09 -31.64 -28.80
N SER A 71 49.61 -32.78 -28.30
CA SER A 71 48.22 -32.94 -27.87
C SER A 71 47.88 -32.05 -26.66
N THR A 72 48.81 -31.94 -25.71
CA THR A 72 48.64 -31.10 -24.52
C THR A 72 48.63 -29.61 -24.87
N GLY A 73 49.49 -29.18 -25.80
CA GLY A 73 49.53 -27.81 -26.28
C GLY A 73 48.23 -27.38 -26.98
N ALA A 74 47.70 -28.24 -27.86
CA ALA A 74 46.43 -27.97 -28.55
C ALA A 74 45.24 -27.87 -27.58
N ALA A 75 45.14 -28.80 -26.62
CA ALA A 75 44.07 -28.77 -25.61
C ALA A 75 44.13 -27.52 -24.73
N LEU A 76 45.33 -27.08 -24.35
CA LEU A 76 45.53 -25.87 -23.55
C LEU A 76 45.13 -24.61 -24.33
N GLN A 77 45.42 -24.57 -25.64
CA GLN A 77 45.04 -23.46 -26.50
C GLN A 77 43.52 -23.36 -26.64
N THR A 78 42.82 -24.47 -26.92
CA THR A 78 41.35 -24.49 -26.99
C THR A 78 40.69 -24.09 -25.67
N ALA A 79 41.26 -24.52 -24.53
CA ALA A 79 40.77 -24.12 -23.21
C ALA A 79 40.97 -22.62 -22.96
N THR A 80 42.10 -22.06 -23.40
CA THR A 80 42.39 -20.62 -23.29
C THR A 80 41.41 -19.81 -24.14
N GLU A 81 41.19 -20.20 -25.40
CA GLU A 81 40.24 -19.54 -26.30
C GLU A 81 38.80 -19.60 -25.74
N SER A 82 38.39 -20.75 -25.20
CA SER A 82 37.08 -20.92 -24.56
C SER A 82 36.93 -20.06 -23.30
N LEU A 83 37.99 -19.93 -22.50
CA LEU A 83 38.01 -19.07 -21.32
C LEU A 83 37.92 -17.59 -21.71
N THR A 84 38.68 -17.16 -22.71
CA THR A 84 38.59 -15.78 -23.24
C THR A 84 37.19 -15.48 -23.75
N GLN A 85 36.59 -16.38 -24.53
CA GLN A 85 35.22 -16.22 -25.03
C GLN A 85 34.19 -16.16 -23.89
N THR A 86 34.38 -16.98 -22.85
CA THR A 86 33.52 -16.97 -21.65
C THR A 86 33.67 -15.66 -20.89
N SER A 87 34.89 -15.15 -20.73
CA SER A 87 35.17 -13.86 -20.09
C SER A 87 34.48 -12.71 -20.82
N THR A 88 34.63 -12.62 -22.15
CA THR A 88 33.96 -11.57 -22.96
C THR A 88 32.43 -11.67 -22.89
N THR A 89 31.90 -12.89 -22.84
CA THR A 89 30.46 -13.12 -22.66
C THR A 89 29.99 -12.64 -21.28
N LEU A 90 30.78 -12.87 -20.23
CA LEU A 90 30.48 -12.41 -18.87
C LEU A 90 30.53 -10.88 -18.76
N ASP A 91 31.55 -10.24 -19.35
CA ASP A 91 31.66 -8.78 -19.39
C ASP A 91 30.44 -8.15 -20.09
N THR A 92 30.03 -8.71 -21.23
CA THR A 92 28.83 -8.26 -21.96
C THR A 92 27.56 -8.43 -21.12
N LYS A 93 27.44 -9.52 -20.34
CA LYS A 93 26.31 -9.72 -19.42
C LYS A 93 26.34 -8.75 -18.25
N SER A 94 27.53 -8.46 -17.69
CA SER A 94 27.71 -7.46 -16.63
C SER A 94 27.26 -6.07 -17.09
N SER A 95 27.70 -5.61 -18.26
CA SER A 95 27.27 -4.31 -18.80
C SER A 95 25.76 -4.23 -19.07
N LYS A 96 25.11 -5.36 -19.40
CA LYS A 96 23.64 -5.42 -19.53
C LYS A 96 22.93 -5.36 -18.17
N LEU A 97 23.51 -5.92 -17.11
CA LEU A 97 23.03 -5.79 -15.73
C LEU A 97 23.15 -4.34 -15.24
N ASP A 98 24.30 -3.69 -15.48
CA ASP A 98 24.49 -2.27 -15.16
C ASP A 98 23.48 -1.38 -15.88
N LEU A 99 23.15 -1.70 -17.14
CA LEU A 99 22.10 -1.00 -17.89
C LEU A 99 20.72 -1.20 -17.25
N LEU A 100 20.39 -2.43 -16.83
CA LEU A 100 19.14 -2.74 -16.10
C LEU A 100 19.03 -1.95 -14.79
N ASP A 101 20.11 -1.87 -14.01
CA ASP A 101 20.17 -1.06 -12.79
C ASP A 101 19.98 0.43 -13.09
N SER A 102 20.50 0.91 -14.22
CA SER A 102 20.28 2.29 -14.69
C SER A 102 18.86 2.55 -15.23
N MET A 103 18.10 1.52 -15.60
CA MET A 103 16.72 1.64 -16.07
C MET A 103 15.70 1.77 -14.93
N ALA A 104 15.96 1.17 -13.76
CA ALA A 104 15.08 1.25 -12.59
C ALA A 104 14.70 2.69 -12.17
N PRO A 105 15.66 3.65 -12.00
CA PRO A 105 15.29 5.03 -11.67
C PRO A 105 14.51 5.74 -12.80
N ASN A 106 14.75 5.36 -14.06
CA ASN A 106 14.02 5.91 -15.20
C ASN A 106 12.57 5.40 -15.26
N LEU A 107 12.34 4.12 -14.94
CA LEU A 107 11.00 3.55 -14.79
C LEU A 107 10.22 4.26 -13.68
N ASN A 108 10.81 4.41 -12.49
CA ASN A 108 10.20 5.15 -11.38
C ASN A 108 9.86 6.60 -11.77
N ARG A 109 10.72 7.24 -12.57
CA ARG A 109 10.48 8.59 -13.09
C ARG A 109 9.36 8.64 -14.11
N VAL A 110 9.26 7.66 -15.01
CA VAL A 110 8.16 7.59 -16.00
C VAL A 110 6.83 7.35 -15.29
N GLU A 111 6.79 6.44 -14.33
CA GLU A 111 5.61 6.16 -13.52
C GLU A 111 5.14 7.39 -12.75
N SER A 112 6.06 8.14 -12.13
CA SER A 112 5.72 9.38 -11.42
C SER A 112 5.22 10.47 -12.36
N LEU A 113 5.87 10.68 -13.52
CA LEU A 113 5.41 11.64 -14.53
C LEU A 113 4.04 11.27 -15.09
N GLN A 114 3.78 9.98 -15.31
CA GLN A 114 2.48 9.51 -15.78
C GLN A 114 1.40 9.70 -14.71
N ALA A 115 1.70 9.42 -13.45
CA ALA A 115 0.79 9.67 -12.33
C ALA A 115 0.44 11.17 -12.20
N THR A 116 1.44 12.06 -12.24
CA THR A 116 1.21 13.51 -12.22
C THR A 116 0.39 13.99 -13.41
N ASN A 117 0.72 13.53 -14.62
CA ASN A 117 -0.02 13.94 -15.82
C ASN A 117 -1.48 13.47 -15.77
N ASN A 118 -1.73 12.25 -15.30
CA ASN A 118 -3.08 11.72 -15.11
C ASN A 118 -3.87 12.50 -14.05
N ALA A 119 -3.23 12.95 -12.97
CA ALA A 119 -3.88 13.73 -11.92
C ALA A 119 -4.28 15.14 -12.37
N LEU A 120 -3.54 15.73 -13.32
CA LEU A 120 -3.80 17.05 -13.90
C LEU A 120 -4.88 17.05 -14.99
N GLN A 121 -5.26 15.89 -15.51
CA GLN A 121 -6.34 15.77 -16.47
C GLN A 121 -7.68 15.68 -15.76
N VAL A 122 -8.65 16.48 -16.21
CA VAL A 122 -10.02 16.40 -15.70
C VAL A 122 -10.66 15.12 -16.22
N ARG A 123 -10.89 14.15 -15.33
CA ARG A 123 -11.49 12.87 -15.68
C ARG A 123 -13.02 12.93 -15.60
N PRO A 124 -13.75 12.62 -16.68
CA PRO A 124 -15.21 12.51 -16.62
C PRO A 124 -15.64 11.36 -15.70
N LEU A 125 -16.64 11.63 -14.86
CA LEU A 125 -17.27 10.64 -13.99
C LEU A 125 -18.45 10.01 -14.70
N PHE A 126 -18.45 8.68 -14.76
CA PHE A 126 -19.54 7.88 -15.29
C PHE A 126 -20.25 7.17 -14.16
N SER A 127 -21.57 7.30 -14.15
CA SER A 127 -22.41 6.54 -13.23
C SER A 127 -22.37 5.05 -13.56
N MET A 128 -22.31 4.21 -12.53
CA MET A 128 -22.30 2.76 -12.66
C MET A 128 -23.58 2.13 -12.10
N THR A 129 -23.69 1.97 -10.78
CA THR A 129 -24.73 1.18 -10.15
C THR A 129 -25.60 2.06 -9.24
N PRO A 130 -26.94 2.02 -9.36
CA PRO A 130 -27.82 2.67 -8.40
C PRO A 130 -27.64 2.10 -6.99
N ILE A 131 -27.54 2.99 -6.00
CA ILE A 131 -27.39 2.62 -4.58
C ILE A 131 -28.54 3.12 -3.71
N ASP A 132 -29.38 4.00 -4.24
CA ASP A 132 -30.63 4.46 -3.64
C ASP A 132 -31.79 4.19 -4.61
N THR A 133 -33.02 4.24 -4.11
CA THR A 133 -34.23 3.92 -4.88
C THR A 133 -34.86 5.19 -5.44
N PRO A 134 -34.94 5.36 -6.78
CA PRO A 134 -35.59 6.51 -7.38
C PRO A 134 -37.09 6.58 -7.02
N ASN A 135 -37.57 7.75 -6.61
CA ASN A 135 -38.98 7.94 -6.26
C ASN A 135 -39.41 9.41 -6.37
N SER A 136 -40.67 9.67 -6.66
CA SER A 136 -41.21 11.05 -6.68
C SER A 136 -41.55 11.63 -5.32
N ASN A 137 -41.54 10.80 -4.27
CA ASN A 137 -41.72 11.23 -2.91
C ASN A 137 -40.41 11.78 -2.32
N ALA A 138 -40.47 13.01 -1.81
CA ALA A 138 -39.37 13.69 -1.13
C ALA A 138 -38.75 12.90 0.04
N THR A 139 -39.46 11.92 0.61
CA THR A 139 -38.90 11.05 1.66
C THR A 139 -37.76 10.14 1.16
N HIS A 140 -37.56 10.01 -0.15
CA HIS A 140 -36.48 9.21 -0.73
C HIS A 140 -35.18 9.99 -0.96
N ARG A 141 -35.14 11.26 -0.55
CA ARG A 141 -33.92 12.08 -0.59
C ARG A 141 -32.82 11.47 0.26
N ARG A 142 -31.58 11.72 -0.14
CA ARG A 142 -30.38 11.41 0.64
C ARG A 142 -29.57 12.66 0.90
N ALA A 143 -28.86 12.67 2.02
CA ALA A 143 -27.88 13.72 2.31
C ALA A 143 -26.81 13.75 1.22
N THR A 144 -26.43 14.96 0.80
CA THR A 144 -25.32 15.19 -0.13
C THR A 144 -24.00 15.41 0.62
N SER A 145 -24.05 15.66 1.93
CA SER A 145 -22.87 15.74 2.80
C SER A 145 -22.31 14.36 3.10
N VAL A 146 -20.99 14.27 3.30
CA VAL A 146 -20.33 13.02 3.69
C VAL A 146 -19.12 13.26 4.59
N PHE A 147 -18.80 12.25 5.38
CA PHE A 147 -17.44 12.03 5.87
C PHE A 147 -16.83 10.89 5.05
N ALA A 148 -15.66 11.07 4.46
CA ALA A 148 -15.03 10.05 3.61
C ALA A 148 -13.56 9.86 3.95
N VAL A 149 -13.12 8.59 4.03
CA VAL A 149 -11.71 8.19 4.06
C VAL A 149 -11.42 7.38 2.80
N TYR A 150 -10.46 7.86 2.00
CA TYR A 150 -9.98 7.19 0.80
C TYR A 150 -8.82 6.29 1.16
N ASP A 151 -9.05 4.98 1.16
CA ASP A 151 -8.00 4.01 1.45
C ASP A 151 -7.09 3.80 0.24
N ASN A 152 -5.80 3.57 0.49
CA ASN A 152 -4.81 3.33 -0.56
C ASN A 152 -5.04 2.05 -1.36
N SER A 153 -5.82 1.10 -0.85
CA SER A 153 -6.30 -0.07 -1.62
C SER A 153 -7.26 0.31 -2.76
N GLY A 154 -7.74 1.56 -2.76
CA GLY A 154 -8.74 2.06 -3.69
C GLY A 154 -10.18 1.98 -3.16
N GLU A 155 -10.40 1.33 -2.01
CA GLU A 155 -11.69 1.34 -1.32
C GLU A 155 -11.98 2.71 -0.67
N THR A 156 -13.26 3.04 -0.47
CA THR A 156 -13.66 4.27 0.24
C THR A 156 -14.58 3.95 1.38
N TYR A 157 -14.32 4.52 2.55
CA TYR A 157 -15.14 4.34 3.74
C TYR A 157 -15.89 5.64 4.01
N VAL A 158 -17.22 5.58 4.05
CA VAL A 158 -18.08 6.76 4.01
C VAL A 158 -19.11 6.72 5.12
N VAL A 159 -19.30 7.85 5.79
CA VAL A 159 -20.49 8.16 6.58
C VAL A 159 -21.38 9.08 5.76
N ARG A 160 -22.61 8.63 5.47
CA ARG A 160 -23.67 9.45 4.90
C ARG A 160 -24.65 9.82 6.01
N PRO A 161 -24.70 11.09 6.44
CA PRO A 161 -25.67 11.56 7.42
C PRO A 161 -27.11 11.24 7.01
N GLY A 162 -28.00 11.14 7.99
CA GLY A 162 -29.43 11.14 7.70
C GLY A 162 -29.88 12.55 7.28
N PHE A 163 -30.94 12.63 6.47
CA PHE A 163 -31.50 13.93 6.07
C PHE A 163 -32.62 14.41 7.00
N THR A 164 -33.28 13.49 7.73
CA THR A 164 -34.33 13.79 8.73
C THR A 164 -34.11 13.01 10.01
N HIS A 165 -34.84 13.37 11.06
CA HIS A 165 -34.92 12.64 12.32
C HIS A 165 -36.37 12.25 12.62
N ASN A 166 -36.57 11.25 13.48
CA ASN A 166 -37.86 10.61 13.78
C ASN A 166 -38.57 9.98 12.58
N ALA A 167 -37.85 9.77 11.47
CA ALA A 167 -38.38 9.17 10.26
C ALA A 167 -38.03 7.67 10.18
N ASN A 168 -38.95 6.89 9.63
CA ASN A 168 -38.80 5.44 9.50
C ASN A 168 -38.50 4.99 8.05
N THR A 169 -38.23 5.94 7.15
CA THR A 169 -37.88 5.63 5.75
C THR A 169 -36.41 5.26 5.66
N GLU A 170 -36.09 4.23 4.88
CA GLU A 170 -34.71 3.76 4.70
C GLU A 170 -33.75 4.87 4.23
N GLN A 171 -34.24 5.76 3.38
CA GLN A 171 -33.50 6.90 2.85
C GLN A 171 -33.18 7.95 3.95
N CYS A 172 -33.88 7.93 5.08
CA CYS A 172 -33.63 8.83 6.22
C CYS A 172 -32.46 8.38 7.11
N ARG A 173 -31.94 7.16 6.93
CA ARG A 173 -30.97 6.58 7.84
C ARG A 173 -29.59 7.22 7.70
N LEU A 174 -28.91 7.34 8.83
CA LEU A 174 -27.46 7.45 8.89
C LEU A 174 -26.86 6.14 8.38
N GLU A 175 -25.93 6.22 7.43
CA GLU A 175 -25.34 5.05 6.77
C GLU A 175 -23.82 5.08 6.85
N TYR A 176 -23.24 3.94 7.23
CA TYR A 176 -21.82 3.67 7.20
C TYR A 176 -21.58 2.61 6.14
N LEU A 177 -20.82 2.95 5.11
CA LEU A 177 -20.63 2.09 3.97
C LEU A 177 -19.17 2.05 3.53
N ARG A 178 -18.84 0.99 2.81
CA ARG A 178 -17.63 0.83 2.03
C ARG A 178 -17.98 0.82 0.55
N LEU A 179 -17.23 1.57 -0.26
CA LEU A 179 -17.24 1.50 -1.71
C LEU A 179 -16.08 0.66 -2.19
N ASN A 180 -16.36 -0.28 -3.08
CA ASN A 180 -15.33 -1.12 -3.68
C ASN A 180 -14.48 -0.31 -4.66
N ALA A 181 -13.19 -0.64 -4.76
CA ALA A 181 -12.24 0.04 -5.64
C ALA A 181 -12.63 0.04 -7.12
N ASN A 182 -13.43 -0.92 -7.58
CA ASN A 182 -13.89 -0.98 -8.96
C ASN A 182 -15.11 -0.07 -9.26
N GLY A 183 -15.71 0.56 -8.25
CA GLY A 183 -16.90 1.40 -8.37
C GLY A 183 -18.19 0.63 -8.68
N ALA A 184 -18.17 -0.71 -8.67
CA ALA A 184 -19.32 -1.50 -9.13
C ALA A 184 -20.44 -1.61 -8.09
N GLU A 185 -20.13 -1.52 -6.80
CA GLU A 185 -21.10 -1.70 -5.73
C GLU A 185 -20.67 -1.03 -4.42
N LYS A 186 -21.60 -0.97 -3.47
CA LYS A 186 -21.36 -0.59 -2.08
C LYS A 186 -21.65 -1.75 -1.14
N THR A 187 -20.99 -1.77 0.00
CA THR A 187 -21.34 -2.61 1.16
C THR A 187 -21.75 -1.72 2.32
N THR A 188 -22.96 -1.87 2.84
CA THR A 188 -23.39 -1.14 4.05
C THR A 188 -22.94 -1.90 5.30
N THR A 189 -21.96 -1.37 6.02
CA THR A 189 -21.42 -1.99 7.24
C THR A 189 -22.35 -1.79 8.42
N HIS A 190 -22.97 -0.61 8.52
CA HIS A 190 -23.89 -0.29 9.60
C HIS A 190 -24.85 0.82 9.20
N THR A 191 -26.01 0.88 9.84
CA THR A 191 -26.98 1.94 9.62
C THR A 191 -27.82 2.17 10.87
N SER A 192 -28.28 3.40 11.07
CA SER A 192 -29.14 3.76 12.19
C SER A 192 -30.17 4.81 11.78
N PHE A 193 -31.39 4.68 12.32
CA PHE A 193 -32.40 5.72 12.27
C PHE A 193 -32.12 6.78 13.33
N ILE A 194 -32.29 8.05 12.98
CA ILE A 194 -31.96 9.16 13.86
C ILE A 194 -33.22 9.59 14.61
N TYR A 195 -33.16 9.71 15.94
CA TYR A 195 -34.29 10.16 16.76
C TYR A 195 -33.90 11.30 17.69
N SER A 196 -34.78 12.28 17.87
CA SER A 196 -34.56 13.41 18.79
C SER A 196 -34.94 13.10 20.24
N ASN A 197 -35.60 11.97 20.48
CA ASN A 197 -36.11 11.54 21.78
C ASN A 197 -35.73 10.08 22.13
N ALA A 198 -34.71 9.52 21.48
CA ALA A 198 -34.20 8.19 21.79
C ALA A 198 -32.67 8.22 21.87
N PHE A 199 -32.16 8.10 23.09
CA PHE A 199 -30.74 7.91 23.35
C PHE A 199 -30.48 6.42 23.61
N GLU A 200 -29.62 5.83 22.77
CA GLU A 200 -29.11 4.47 22.94
C GLU A 200 -27.59 4.57 23.11
N GLN A 201 -27.07 4.06 24.23
CA GLN A 201 -25.64 4.04 24.51
C GLN A 201 -24.85 3.26 23.44
N ASN A 202 -25.37 2.10 23.02
CA ASN A 202 -24.79 1.24 22.00
C ASN A 202 -25.78 1.06 20.85
N PRO A 203 -25.87 2.02 19.93
CA PRO A 203 -26.91 2.06 18.92
C PRO A 203 -26.79 0.85 17.98
N ALA A 204 -27.82 -0.01 17.98
CA ALA A 204 -27.91 -1.13 17.04
C ALA A 204 -28.73 -0.77 15.79
N SER A 205 -29.74 0.08 15.97
CA SER A 205 -30.65 0.51 14.89
C SER A 205 -31.18 1.93 15.05
N LYS A 206 -31.10 2.53 16.24
CA LYS A 206 -31.51 3.90 16.51
C LYS A 206 -30.35 4.66 17.11
N ILE A 207 -30.19 5.91 16.71
CA ILE A 207 -29.13 6.77 17.20
C ILE A 207 -29.69 8.14 17.57
N TYR A 208 -29.09 8.74 18.59
CA TYR A 208 -29.51 10.04 19.05
C TYR A 208 -29.17 11.13 18.04
N TYR A 209 -30.11 12.04 17.82
CA TYR A 209 -29.96 13.17 16.90
C TYR A 209 -28.76 14.05 17.25
N TYR A 210 -28.57 14.34 18.53
CA TYR A 210 -27.50 15.21 19.03
C TYR A 210 -26.19 14.44 19.20
N GLY A 211 -25.63 14.02 18.07
CA GLY A 211 -24.34 13.35 18.00
C GLY A 211 -23.67 13.49 16.65
N THR A 212 -22.40 13.13 16.60
CA THR A 212 -21.56 13.10 15.41
C THR A 212 -20.86 11.75 15.31
N SER A 213 -20.38 11.42 14.13
CA SER A 213 -19.62 10.19 13.94
C SER A 213 -18.55 10.32 12.85
N ALA A 214 -17.63 9.39 12.85
CA ALA A 214 -16.62 9.18 11.82
C ALA A 214 -16.44 7.68 11.55
N TYR A 215 -15.86 7.34 10.40
CA TYR A 215 -15.52 5.96 10.04
C TYR A 215 -14.03 5.90 9.71
N LEU A 216 -13.23 5.36 10.64
CA LEU A 216 -11.79 5.60 10.70
C LEU A 216 -10.99 4.30 10.71
N PRO A 217 -9.80 4.26 10.08
CA PRO A 217 -8.87 3.16 10.26
C PRO A 217 -8.33 3.21 11.69
N LEU A 218 -8.62 2.20 12.52
CA LEU A 218 -8.10 2.10 13.88
C LEU A 218 -7.40 0.76 14.07
N ALA A 219 -6.25 0.80 14.75
CA ALA A 219 -5.54 -0.41 15.15
C ALA A 219 -6.22 -1.11 16.33
N SER A 220 -5.85 -2.38 16.54
CA SER A 220 -6.04 -3.05 17.82
C SER A 220 -5.05 -2.53 18.87
N LYS A 221 -5.47 -2.49 20.13
CA LYS A 221 -4.65 -2.02 21.26
C LYS A 221 -3.30 -2.73 21.40
N ASN A 222 -3.23 -4.01 21.03
CA ASN A 222 -2.03 -4.83 21.19
C ASN A 222 -1.19 -4.93 19.90
N ASN A 223 -1.67 -4.42 18.77
CA ASN A 223 -0.99 -4.52 17.49
C ASN A 223 -1.35 -3.34 16.58
N ALA A 224 -0.42 -2.38 16.48
CA ALA A 224 -0.53 -1.22 15.60
C ALA A 224 -0.65 -1.59 14.11
N ALA A 225 -0.14 -2.76 13.68
CA ALA A 225 -0.22 -3.17 12.29
C ALA A 225 -1.58 -3.79 11.90
N ASP A 226 -2.39 -4.19 12.88
CA ASP A 226 -3.74 -4.74 12.66
C ASP A 226 -4.75 -3.60 12.65
N ILE A 227 -4.90 -2.96 11.49
CA ILE A 227 -5.76 -1.81 11.25
C ILE A 227 -7.06 -2.26 10.60
N GLN A 228 -8.19 -1.83 11.14
CA GLN A 228 -9.52 -2.04 10.56
C GLN A 228 -10.34 -0.77 10.66
N TYR A 229 -11.27 -0.60 9.73
CA TYR A 229 -12.18 0.53 9.76
C TYR A 229 -13.25 0.35 10.83
N GLU A 230 -13.32 1.32 11.74
CA GLU A 230 -14.18 1.32 12.92
C GLU A 230 -15.03 2.58 12.98
N ILE A 231 -16.29 2.42 13.41
CA ILE A 231 -17.21 3.55 13.57
C ILE A 231 -16.97 4.17 14.94
N VAL A 232 -16.73 5.47 14.96
CA VAL A 232 -16.53 6.23 16.19
C VAL A 232 -17.68 7.22 16.35
N TYR A 233 -18.30 7.19 17.52
CA TYR A 233 -19.38 8.09 17.88
C TYR A 233 -18.91 9.14 18.87
N SER A 234 -19.54 10.31 18.79
CA SER A 234 -19.54 11.31 19.85
C SER A 234 -20.98 11.78 20.07
N THR A 235 -21.47 11.72 21.30
CA THR A 235 -22.89 11.94 21.62
C THR A 235 -23.06 12.56 23.00
N GLN A 236 -24.28 13.00 23.31
CA GLN A 236 -24.75 13.30 24.67
C GLN A 236 -24.95 12.00 25.47
N ASP A 237 -24.85 12.03 26.80
CA ASP A 237 -25.12 10.89 27.70
C ASP A 237 -26.60 10.76 28.13
N SER A 238 -27.43 11.69 27.69
CA SER A 238 -28.87 11.70 27.95
C SER A 238 -29.64 12.41 26.82
N GLN A 239 -30.97 12.39 26.89
CA GLN A 239 -31.85 12.99 25.87
C GLN A 239 -31.98 14.51 26.01
N THR A 240 -30.88 15.23 25.85
CA THR A 240 -30.83 16.69 25.97
C THR A 240 -29.76 17.28 25.06
N THR A 241 -29.94 18.56 24.71
CA THR A 241 -29.02 19.30 23.84
C THR A 241 -27.96 20.09 24.60
N ALA A 242 -28.06 20.12 25.92
CA ALA A 242 -27.21 20.95 26.75
C ALA A 242 -25.79 20.38 26.81
N VAL A 243 -24.80 21.26 26.62
CA VAL A 243 -23.36 20.97 26.67
C VAL A 243 -22.96 20.18 27.93
N ALA A 244 -23.59 20.47 29.07
CA ALA A 244 -23.34 19.79 30.34
C ALA A 244 -23.63 18.27 30.33
N ASN A 245 -24.32 17.76 29.30
CA ASN A 245 -24.65 16.33 29.16
C ASN A 245 -23.81 15.67 28.08
N TYR A 246 -22.72 16.32 27.64
CA TYR A 246 -21.85 15.75 26.64
C TYR A 246 -21.32 14.41 27.14
N GLY A 247 -21.63 13.36 26.39
CA GLY A 247 -21.38 11.98 26.77
C GLY A 247 -19.94 11.58 26.51
N GLY A 248 -19.30 12.11 25.47
CA GLY A 248 -17.94 11.77 25.09
C GLY A 248 -17.86 10.97 23.80
N VAL A 249 -16.65 10.46 23.53
CA VAL A 249 -16.29 9.73 22.32
C VAL A 249 -16.09 8.24 22.63
N PHE A 250 -16.67 7.36 21.81
CA PHE A 250 -16.52 5.90 21.96
C PHE A 250 -16.54 5.18 20.60
N CYS A 251 -15.91 4.01 20.54
CA CYS A 251 -15.89 3.15 19.36
C CYS A 251 -17.08 2.18 19.40
N LYS A 252 -17.72 1.93 18.27
CA LYS A 252 -18.90 1.05 18.18
C LYS A 252 -18.60 -0.36 18.69
N SER A 253 -17.46 -0.95 18.30
CA SER A 253 -17.07 -2.31 18.66
C SER A 253 -16.73 -2.47 20.15
N SER A 254 -16.14 -1.44 20.77
CA SER A 254 -15.85 -1.42 22.21
C SER A 254 -17.06 -1.03 23.06
N GLY A 255 -18.04 -0.36 22.46
CA GLY A 255 -19.26 0.11 23.08
C GLY A 255 -19.10 1.34 23.98
N PHE A 256 -20.22 1.85 24.48
CA PHE A 256 -20.32 3.07 25.30
C PHE A 256 -19.53 2.99 26.60
N THR A 257 -19.21 1.79 27.09
CA THR A 257 -18.33 1.63 28.26
C THR A 257 -16.90 2.07 27.98
N SER A 258 -16.49 2.15 26.72
CA SER A 258 -15.18 2.68 26.32
C SER A 258 -15.18 4.20 26.14
N ILE A 259 -16.18 4.91 26.68
CA ILE A 259 -16.30 6.34 26.48
C ILE A 259 -15.18 7.13 27.14
N THR A 260 -14.80 8.23 26.50
CA THR A 260 -13.85 9.20 27.05
C THR A 260 -14.40 10.58 26.76
N LYS A 261 -14.48 11.43 27.78
CA LYS A 261 -14.89 12.84 27.63
C LYS A 261 -13.61 13.67 27.49
N PRO A 262 -13.31 14.26 26.33
CA PRO A 262 -12.15 15.13 26.20
C PRO A 262 -12.27 16.30 27.18
N LYS A 263 -11.18 16.69 27.83
CA LYS A 263 -11.12 17.81 28.75
C LYS A 263 -11.59 19.08 28.06
N GLN A 264 -12.56 19.76 28.68
CA GLN A 264 -13.28 20.85 28.02
C GLN A 264 -12.35 22.04 27.70
N ASN A 265 -12.46 22.56 26.48
CA ASN A 265 -11.68 23.71 25.97
C ASN A 265 -10.16 23.54 26.05
N LEU A 266 -9.68 22.30 26.02
CA LEU A 266 -8.26 21.98 25.91
C LEU A 266 -7.98 21.52 24.47
N ASP A 267 -7.67 22.50 23.62
CA ASP A 267 -7.48 22.27 22.19
C ASP A 267 -6.01 22.32 21.77
N ALA A 268 -5.69 21.57 20.71
CA ALA A 268 -4.40 21.59 20.03
C ALA A 268 -4.58 21.55 18.52
N THR A 269 -3.57 22.02 17.81
CA THR A 269 -3.55 22.14 16.35
C THR A 269 -2.57 21.12 15.77
N ASP A 270 -3.00 20.35 14.77
CA ASP A 270 -2.11 19.42 14.06
C ASP A 270 -1.12 20.14 13.12
N GLN A 271 -0.23 19.36 12.53
CA GLN A 271 0.75 19.82 11.53
C GLN A 271 0.12 20.47 10.28
N TYR A 272 -1.17 20.25 10.03
CA TYR A 272 -1.90 20.84 8.91
C TYR A 272 -2.58 22.16 9.30
N GLY A 273 -2.52 22.57 10.56
CA GLY A 273 -3.16 23.77 11.07
C GLY A 273 -4.64 23.59 11.44
N ILE A 274 -5.11 22.35 11.59
CA ILE A 274 -6.48 22.04 11.99
C ILE A 274 -6.52 21.83 13.51
N SER A 275 -7.38 22.58 14.20
CA SER A 275 -7.56 22.47 15.66
C SER A 275 -8.60 21.41 16.03
N THR A 276 -8.33 20.70 17.12
CA THR A 276 -9.36 19.94 17.86
C THR A 276 -10.51 20.86 18.27
N SER A 277 -11.63 20.25 18.66
CA SER A 277 -12.75 20.99 19.25
C SER A 277 -13.30 20.22 20.43
N THR A 278 -12.98 20.71 21.62
CA THR A 278 -13.34 20.11 22.91
C THR A 278 -14.29 21.00 23.72
N ASN A 279 -15.06 21.86 23.06
CA ASN A 279 -16.04 22.74 23.73
C ASN A 279 -17.29 22.01 24.25
N HIS A 280 -17.37 20.69 24.03
CA HIS A 280 -18.50 19.81 24.37
C HIS A 280 -19.81 20.12 23.61
N SER A 281 -19.74 20.92 22.55
CA SER A 281 -20.84 21.03 21.60
C SER A 281 -20.90 19.74 20.80
N TYR A 282 -21.98 18.97 20.97
CA TYR A 282 -22.16 17.65 20.36
C TYR A 282 -21.98 17.62 18.83
N ASN A 283 -22.14 18.76 18.17
CA ASN A 283 -22.04 18.94 16.73
C ASN A 283 -20.71 19.56 16.25
N GLN A 284 -19.77 19.84 17.15
CA GLN A 284 -18.44 20.37 16.85
C GLN A 284 -17.40 19.50 17.56
N VAL A 285 -17.05 18.39 16.92
CA VAL A 285 -16.16 17.39 17.52
C VAL A 285 -14.94 17.26 16.63
N GLY A 286 -13.77 17.56 17.21
CA GLY A 286 -12.47 17.37 16.59
C GLY A 286 -11.52 16.67 17.56
N VAL A 287 -10.97 15.53 17.16
CA VAL A 287 -10.10 14.68 18.00
C VAL A 287 -8.78 14.39 17.30
N LEU A 288 -7.72 14.15 18.07
CA LEU A 288 -6.43 13.76 17.52
C LEU A 288 -6.45 12.29 17.09
N TYR A 289 -5.84 12.01 15.95
CA TYR A 289 -5.52 10.67 15.45
C TYR A 289 -4.00 10.54 15.39
N ASP A 290 -3.46 9.53 16.06
CA ASP A 290 -2.02 9.20 16.05
C ASP A 290 -1.71 8.36 14.81
N ASN A 291 -0.90 8.89 13.89
CA ASN A 291 -0.52 8.20 12.65
C ASN A 291 0.46 7.06 12.85
N VAL A 292 1.12 6.95 14.00
CA VAL A 292 2.07 5.86 14.31
C VAL A 292 1.36 4.71 15.00
N LYS A 293 0.48 5.01 15.95
CA LYS A 293 -0.29 4.00 16.71
C LYS A 293 -1.62 3.63 16.06
N HIS A 294 -2.09 4.45 15.12
CA HIS A 294 -3.41 4.34 14.47
C HIS A 294 -4.57 4.28 15.47
N CYS A 295 -4.56 5.20 16.43
CA CYS A 295 -5.58 5.32 17.47
C CYS A 295 -6.02 6.77 17.64
N LEU A 296 -7.19 6.98 18.24
CA LEU A 296 -7.60 8.32 18.65
C LEU A 296 -6.96 8.69 19.98
N VAL A 297 -6.57 9.94 20.14
CA VAL A 297 -5.92 10.45 21.35
C VAL A 297 -6.71 11.66 21.87
N MET A 298 -6.97 11.67 23.18
CA MET A 298 -7.64 12.77 23.85
C MET A 298 -7.22 12.84 25.32
N VAL A 299 -7.17 14.05 25.88
CA VAL A 299 -6.97 14.24 27.33
C VAL A 299 -8.31 14.04 28.01
N ASP A 300 -8.41 13.13 28.95
CA ASP A 300 -9.66 12.87 29.66
C ASP A 300 -9.98 13.98 30.68
N GLU A 301 -11.25 14.39 30.74
CA GLU A 301 -11.73 15.46 31.61
C GLU A 301 -11.56 15.14 33.10
N GLY A 302 -11.90 13.92 33.52
CA GLY A 302 -11.91 13.54 34.94
C GLY A 302 -10.52 13.31 35.52
N THR A 303 -9.57 12.88 34.69
CA THR A 303 -8.23 12.49 35.12
C THR A 303 -7.12 13.41 34.62
N SER A 304 -7.36 14.24 33.61
CA SER A 304 -6.35 15.07 32.94
C SER A 304 -5.15 14.30 32.38
N VAL A 305 -5.31 13.00 32.08
CA VAL A 305 -4.30 12.18 31.41
C VAL A 305 -4.70 11.86 29.99
N LEU A 306 -3.70 11.60 29.13
CA LEU A 306 -3.95 11.14 27.77
C LEU A 306 -4.56 9.73 27.78
N VAL A 307 -5.62 9.57 26.99
CA VAL A 307 -6.27 8.30 26.71
C VAL A 307 -6.14 8.03 25.21
N GLU A 308 -5.55 6.88 24.90
CA GLU A 308 -5.51 6.32 23.55
C GLU A 308 -6.72 5.41 23.38
N LYS A 309 -7.44 5.58 22.28
CA LYS A 309 -8.68 4.88 21.97
C LYS A 309 -8.50 4.08 20.68
N TYR A 310 -8.48 2.77 20.85
CA TYR A 310 -8.35 1.76 19.82
C TYR A 310 -9.72 1.15 19.49
N ARG A 311 -9.81 0.36 18.41
CA ARG A 311 -11.09 -0.24 18.01
C ARG A 311 -11.67 -1.21 19.06
N ASP A 312 -10.79 -1.84 19.84
CA ASP A 312 -11.08 -2.90 20.82
C ASP A 312 -10.89 -2.45 22.28
N GLY A 313 -10.62 -1.17 22.53
CA GLY A 313 -10.67 -0.59 23.87
C GLY A 313 -9.80 0.65 24.06
N ASN A 314 -9.66 1.07 25.31
CA ASN A 314 -8.85 2.23 25.68
C ASN A 314 -7.52 1.82 26.34
N VAL A 315 -6.50 2.65 26.19
CA VAL A 315 -5.30 2.70 27.03
C VAL A 315 -5.29 4.05 27.74
N VAL A 316 -5.41 4.02 29.06
CA VAL A 316 -5.16 5.20 29.89
C VAL A 316 -3.65 5.27 30.10
N THR A 317 -3.03 6.35 29.66
CA THR A 317 -1.57 6.53 29.76
C THR A 317 -1.20 7.19 31.10
N ASN A 318 0.11 7.24 31.39
CA ASN A 318 0.63 8.00 32.53
C ASN A 318 0.98 9.46 32.17
N THR A 319 0.72 9.89 30.93
CA THR A 319 1.05 11.24 30.46
C THR A 319 -0.04 12.20 30.88
N ALA A 320 0.23 13.00 31.91
CA ALA A 320 -0.65 14.08 32.36
C ALA A 320 -0.46 15.33 31.51
N ILE A 321 -1.57 16.00 31.17
CA ILE A 321 -1.58 17.25 30.40
C ILE A 321 -2.43 18.27 31.16
N ALA A 322 -1.78 19.32 31.66
CA ALA A 322 -2.42 20.32 32.50
C ALA A 322 -3.07 21.45 31.68
N ASN A 323 -2.42 21.88 30.60
CA ASN A 323 -2.74 23.08 29.83
C ASN A 323 -2.53 22.89 28.31
N ALA A 324 -2.94 23.89 27.53
CA ALA A 324 -2.91 23.82 26.07
C ALA A 324 -1.48 23.83 25.51
N GLU A 325 -0.55 24.52 26.18
CA GLU A 325 0.85 24.55 25.78
C GLU A 325 1.51 23.15 25.87
N GLU A 326 1.22 22.42 26.95
CA GLU A 326 1.67 21.03 27.11
C GLU A 326 1.04 20.10 26.07
N LEU A 327 -0.25 20.26 25.77
CA LEU A 327 -0.91 19.46 24.73
C LEU A 327 -0.31 19.76 23.36
N GLN A 328 -0.09 21.04 23.03
CA GLN A 328 0.49 21.43 21.76
C GLN A 328 1.91 20.90 21.63
N ALA A 329 2.73 20.99 22.68
CA ALA A 329 4.08 20.41 22.66
C ALA A 329 4.07 18.88 22.46
N TYR A 330 3.09 18.17 23.02
CA TYR A 330 2.90 16.74 22.77
C TYR A 330 2.52 16.46 21.31
N VAL A 331 1.63 17.27 20.73
CA VAL A 331 1.22 17.16 19.33
C VAL A 331 2.38 17.49 18.38
N ASP A 332 3.14 18.54 18.63
CA ASP A 332 4.29 18.96 17.82
C ASP A 332 5.43 17.93 17.82
N ALA A 333 5.54 17.13 18.90
CA ALA A 333 6.54 16.08 19.03
C ALA A 333 6.16 14.77 18.32
N GLY A 334 4.90 14.61 17.88
CA GLY A 334 4.39 13.40 17.24
C GLY A 334 3.85 13.65 15.83
N ASP A 335 3.30 12.58 15.23
CA ASP A 335 2.62 12.65 13.94
C ASP A 335 1.12 12.49 14.16
N PHE A 336 0.43 13.62 14.30
CA PHE A 336 -1.01 13.65 14.56
C PHE A 336 -1.78 14.29 13.42
N THR A 337 -3.03 13.84 13.29
CA THR A 337 -4.04 14.44 12.41
C THR A 337 -5.30 14.71 13.19
N VAL A 338 -5.87 15.91 13.08
CA VAL A 338 -7.17 16.19 13.67
C VAL A 338 -8.28 15.68 12.75
N VAL A 339 -9.12 14.81 13.31
CA VAL A 339 -10.32 14.30 12.65
C VAL A 339 -11.54 15.08 13.11
N LYS A 340 -12.23 15.73 12.17
CA LYS A 340 -13.50 16.43 12.37
C LYS A 340 -14.66 15.49 12.06
N PHE A 341 -15.47 15.17 13.06
CA PHE A 341 -16.59 14.25 12.88
C PHE A 341 -17.74 14.93 12.14
N ILE A 342 -18.58 14.16 11.45
CA ILE A 342 -19.77 14.69 10.79
C ILE A 342 -21.02 14.50 11.64
N TYR A 343 -21.88 15.52 11.67
CA TYR A 343 -23.14 15.49 12.40
C TYR A 343 -24.10 14.43 11.86
N HIS A 344 -24.83 13.74 12.74
CA HIS A 344 -25.73 12.65 12.33
C HIS A 344 -26.79 13.11 11.35
N ASN A 345 -27.30 14.33 11.49
CA ASN A 345 -28.33 14.89 10.63
C ASN A 345 -27.82 16.13 9.87
N LEU A 346 -27.25 15.90 8.69
CA LEU A 346 -26.74 16.98 7.83
C LEU A 346 -27.13 16.70 6.38
N GLN A 347 -28.22 17.33 5.92
CA GLN A 347 -28.74 17.09 4.58
C GLN A 347 -27.83 17.65 3.47
N HIS A 348 -27.37 18.89 3.63
CA HIS A 348 -26.56 19.58 2.62
C HIS A 348 -25.35 20.23 3.27
N ALA A 349 -24.20 20.13 2.61
CA ALA A 349 -23.02 20.86 3.00
C ALA A 349 -23.17 22.32 2.56
N TYR A 350 -22.40 23.20 3.18
CA TYR A 350 -22.40 24.62 2.85
C TYR A 350 -21.37 24.93 1.77
N GLY A 351 -21.74 25.83 0.87
CA GLY A 351 -20.88 26.36 -0.19
C GLY A 351 -21.14 27.85 -0.38
N ILE A 352 -20.31 28.49 -1.18
CA ILE A 352 -20.48 29.90 -1.54
C ILE A 352 -21.36 29.97 -2.77
N HIS A 353 -22.47 30.68 -2.65
CA HIS A 353 -23.40 30.90 -3.75
C HIS A 353 -22.80 31.92 -4.75
N TYR A 354 -22.76 31.58 -6.04
CA TYR A 354 -22.08 32.41 -7.07
C TYR A 354 -22.61 33.85 -7.16
N TYR A 355 -23.94 34.02 -7.13
CA TYR A 355 -24.56 35.34 -7.33
C TYR A 355 -24.35 36.32 -6.17
N ASN A 356 -24.61 35.90 -4.93
CA ASN A 356 -24.59 36.80 -3.76
C ASN A 356 -23.35 36.65 -2.88
N HIS A 357 -22.44 35.72 -3.22
CA HIS A 357 -21.22 35.41 -2.49
C HIS A 357 -21.41 35.09 -1.00
N SER A 358 -22.62 34.70 -0.58
CA SER A 358 -22.87 34.26 0.78
C SER A 358 -22.64 32.76 0.92
N GLU A 359 -22.15 32.35 2.08
CA GLU A 359 -22.04 30.94 2.43
C GLU A 359 -23.37 30.44 2.95
N THR A 360 -23.93 29.44 2.26
CA THR A 360 -25.24 28.87 2.57
C THR A 360 -25.27 27.38 2.27
N ALA A 361 -26.28 26.68 2.78
CA ALA A 361 -26.51 25.29 2.43
C ALA A 361 -26.73 25.17 0.91
N MET A 362 -26.10 24.19 0.28
CA MET A 362 -26.19 23.95 -1.16
C MET A 362 -27.51 23.25 -1.53
N SER A 363 -28.63 23.91 -1.23
CA SER A 363 -29.98 23.38 -1.33
C SER A 363 -30.84 24.04 -2.42
N GLY A 364 -30.28 24.99 -3.19
CA GLY A 364 -30.99 25.72 -4.23
C GLY A 364 -30.96 25.01 -5.59
N TYR A 365 -32.14 24.76 -6.18
CA TYR A 365 -32.27 24.18 -7.52
C TYR A 365 -31.85 25.18 -8.59
N GLY A 366 -31.08 24.71 -9.57
CA GLY A 366 -30.58 25.59 -10.65
C GLY A 366 -29.63 26.69 -10.15
N VAL A 367 -29.08 26.55 -8.93
CA VAL A 367 -28.13 27.48 -8.33
C VAL A 367 -26.71 26.95 -8.43
N SER A 368 -25.79 27.83 -8.83
CA SER A 368 -24.36 27.53 -8.89
C SER A 368 -23.69 27.83 -7.55
N TYR A 369 -22.81 26.93 -7.12
CA TYR A 369 -22.03 27.02 -5.89
C TYR A 369 -20.56 26.72 -6.15
N TYR A 370 -19.68 27.30 -5.36
CA TYR A 370 -18.27 26.94 -5.31
C TYR A 370 -17.78 26.94 -3.87
N GLY A 371 -16.64 26.31 -3.63
CA GLY A 371 -16.03 26.32 -2.33
C GLY A 371 -15.03 25.20 -2.16
N TYR A 372 -14.78 24.88 -0.89
CA TYR A 372 -13.92 23.77 -0.52
C TYR A 372 -14.38 23.14 0.78
N PHE A 373 -14.05 21.86 0.96
CA PHE A 373 -14.05 21.18 2.24
C PHE A 373 -12.61 20.80 2.56
N GLY A 374 -12.04 21.38 3.60
CA GLY A 374 -10.60 21.30 3.83
C GLY A 374 -10.10 22.46 4.67
N ARG A 375 -8.82 22.77 4.55
CA ARG A 375 -8.21 23.98 5.09
C ARG A 375 -7.51 24.75 3.98
N TYR A 376 -7.97 25.97 3.73
CA TYR A 376 -7.44 26.83 2.68
C TYR A 376 -7.36 28.27 3.16
N ASN A 377 -6.23 28.94 2.89
CA ASN A 377 -5.94 30.30 3.36
C ASN A 377 -6.19 30.51 4.87
N GLY A 378 -5.77 29.54 5.69
CA GLY A 378 -5.90 29.60 7.15
C GLY A 378 -7.31 29.36 7.70
N VAL A 379 -8.30 29.10 6.83
CA VAL A 379 -9.69 28.84 7.21
C VAL A 379 -9.99 27.36 7.04
N THR A 380 -10.55 26.74 8.08
CA THR A 380 -10.95 25.32 8.08
C THR A 380 -12.46 25.19 7.86
N LYS A 381 -12.85 24.38 6.88
CA LYS A 381 -14.24 24.06 6.53
C LYS A 381 -14.40 22.55 6.37
N MET A 382 -14.44 21.81 7.48
CA MET A 382 -14.53 20.35 7.46
C MET A 382 -15.46 19.82 8.54
N GLY A 383 -16.33 18.88 8.17
CA GLY A 383 -17.19 18.14 9.08
C GLY A 383 -18.17 19.01 9.87
N GLU A 384 -18.38 18.64 11.13
CA GLU A 384 -19.31 19.26 12.07
C GLU A 384 -20.75 19.21 11.53
N HIS A 385 -21.57 20.22 11.82
CA HIS A 385 -22.95 20.33 11.32
C HIS A 385 -23.09 21.14 10.03
N LYS A 386 -21.98 21.32 9.29
CA LYS A 386 -21.97 22.31 8.19
C LYS A 386 -21.26 21.83 6.93
N TYR A 387 -20.15 21.12 7.05
CA TYR A 387 -19.31 20.77 5.90
C TYR A 387 -19.16 19.25 5.77
N SER A 388 -18.83 18.80 4.57
CA SER A 388 -18.28 17.45 4.40
C SER A 388 -16.86 17.41 4.97
N ALA A 389 -16.34 16.21 5.23
CA ALA A 389 -14.95 16.01 5.63
C ALA A 389 -14.33 14.88 4.80
N HIS A 390 -13.11 15.11 4.32
CA HIS A 390 -12.44 14.18 3.43
C HIS A 390 -11.02 13.95 3.91
N TYR A 391 -10.63 12.68 3.98
CA TYR A 391 -9.32 12.22 4.39
C TYR A 391 -8.82 11.17 3.41
N ARG A 392 -7.51 11.00 3.30
CA ARG A 392 -6.87 9.86 2.64
C ARG A 392 -6.08 9.05 3.65
N PHE A 393 -6.06 7.74 3.48
CA PHE A 393 -5.13 6.86 4.16
C PHE A 393 -4.04 6.47 3.16
N THR A 394 -2.79 6.85 3.42
CA THR A 394 -1.70 6.76 2.43
C THR A 394 -1.02 5.39 2.42
N HIS A 395 -0.10 5.16 1.47
CA HIS A 395 0.71 3.93 1.43
C HIS A 395 1.61 3.77 2.66
N GLU A 396 2.03 4.88 3.24
CA GLU A 396 2.78 4.96 4.50
C GLU A 396 1.87 4.79 5.73
N ARG A 397 0.59 4.47 5.54
CA ARG A 397 -0.43 4.30 6.59
C ARG A 397 -0.71 5.56 7.38
N ARG A 398 -0.55 6.73 6.77
CA ARG A 398 -0.87 8.01 7.41
C ARG A 398 -2.28 8.42 7.03
N LEU A 399 -3.09 8.80 8.01
CA LEU A 399 -4.35 9.48 7.77
C LEU A 399 -4.03 10.95 7.56
N GLU A 400 -4.41 11.50 6.41
CA GLU A 400 -4.16 12.90 6.08
C GLU A 400 -5.46 13.55 5.64
N PRO A 401 -5.77 14.79 6.09
CA PRO A 401 -6.91 15.51 5.58
C PRO A 401 -6.62 15.95 4.14
N ILE A 402 -7.66 16.08 3.33
CA ILE A 402 -7.53 16.59 1.97
C ILE A 402 -8.37 17.85 1.77
N ASN A 403 -7.93 18.69 0.84
CA ASN A 403 -8.73 19.78 0.31
C ASN A 403 -9.58 19.27 -0.85
N TYR A 404 -10.90 19.25 -0.63
CA TYR A 404 -11.91 18.97 -1.63
C TYR A 404 -12.41 20.30 -2.19
N PHE A 405 -11.87 20.77 -3.30
CA PHE A 405 -12.39 21.94 -3.98
C PHE A 405 -13.51 21.54 -4.92
N PHE A 406 -14.55 22.37 -4.99
CA PHE A 406 -15.64 22.14 -5.91
C PHE A 406 -16.11 23.44 -6.54
N SER A 407 -16.56 23.33 -7.77
CA SER A 407 -17.41 24.33 -8.41
C SER A 407 -18.50 23.61 -9.18
N CYS A 408 -19.72 24.08 -9.06
CA CYS A 408 -20.81 23.67 -9.93
C CYS A 408 -21.32 24.85 -10.73
N SER A 409 -21.54 24.60 -12.01
CA SER A 409 -22.26 25.50 -12.89
C SER A 409 -23.60 24.85 -13.22
N THR A 410 -24.68 25.59 -13.00
CA THR A 410 -26.02 25.15 -13.30
C THR A 410 -26.68 26.17 -14.21
N GLY A 411 -27.36 25.69 -15.22
CA GLY A 411 -28.27 26.53 -15.98
C GLY A 411 -29.38 27.11 -15.09
N HIS A 412 -29.66 28.41 -15.24
CA HIS A 412 -30.74 29.05 -14.50
C HIS A 412 -32.10 28.53 -14.97
N TYR A 413 -33.02 28.33 -14.01
CA TYR A 413 -34.42 28.08 -14.32
C TYR A 413 -34.98 29.24 -15.15
N ASN A 414 -35.75 28.93 -16.20
CA ASN A 414 -36.59 29.83 -16.99
C ASN A 414 -36.06 30.39 -18.33
N SER A 415 -35.55 29.51 -19.22
CA SER A 415 -35.60 29.79 -20.65
C SER A 415 -35.90 28.50 -21.42
N HIS A 416 -36.46 28.60 -22.62
CA HIS A 416 -36.89 27.46 -23.45
C HIS A 416 -35.78 26.41 -23.75
N ASN A 417 -34.54 26.66 -23.33
CA ASN A 417 -33.43 25.70 -23.27
C ASN A 417 -32.82 25.75 -21.86
N SER A 418 -32.98 24.70 -21.06
CA SER A 418 -32.25 24.56 -19.80
C SER A 418 -30.79 24.20 -20.11
N PRO A 419 -29.79 24.98 -19.65
CA PRO A 419 -28.38 24.65 -19.88
C PRO A 419 -27.97 23.37 -19.16
N ASP A 420 -27.01 22.63 -19.72
CA ASP A 420 -26.32 21.53 -19.04
C ASP A 420 -25.74 22.03 -17.70
N ALA A 421 -25.69 21.14 -16.70
CA ALA A 421 -24.98 21.41 -15.45
C ALA A 421 -23.69 20.60 -15.40
N GLU A 422 -22.68 21.19 -14.79
CA GLU A 422 -21.38 20.55 -14.59
C GLU A 422 -20.90 20.80 -13.16
N VAL A 423 -20.42 19.74 -12.52
CA VAL A 423 -19.71 19.82 -11.23
C VAL A 423 -18.29 19.40 -11.47
N LYS A 424 -17.35 20.29 -11.18
CA LYS A 424 -15.92 20.01 -11.18
C LYS A 424 -15.44 19.91 -9.75
N ILE A 425 -14.60 18.92 -9.49
CA ILE A 425 -13.97 18.74 -8.20
C ILE A 425 -12.48 18.53 -8.39
N VAL A 426 -11.71 19.05 -7.44
CA VAL A 426 -10.26 18.87 -7.37
C VAL A 426 -9.94 18.41 -5.98
N LEU A 427 -9.26 17.27 -5.89
CA LEU A 427 -8.70 16.77 -4.64
C LEU A 427 -7.25 17.20 -4.56
N GLU A 428 -6.89 17.83 -3.46
CA GLU A 428 -5.54 18.35 -3.23
C GLU A 428 -5.08 17.93 -1.84
N SER A 429 -3.81 17.55 -1.70
CA SER A 429 -3.19 17.34 -0.38
C SER A 429 -3.06 18.68 0.35
N MET A 430 -2.86 18.65 1.66
CA MET A 430 -2.60 19.90 2.41
C MET A 430 -1.30 20.61 2.00
N ALA A 431 -0.42 19.92 1.26
CA ALA A 431 0.82 20.49 0.72
C ALA A 431 0.65 21.12 -0.67
N GLY A 432 -0.55 21.07 -1.28
CA GLY A 432 -0.80 21.63 -2.60
C GLY A 432 -0.69 20.65 -3.77
N GLU A 433 -0.46 19.36 -3.49
CA GLU A 433 -0.36 18.33 -4.53
C GLU A 433 -1.76 17.97 -5.06
N ILE A 434 -1.97 18.10 -6.36
CA ILE A 434 -3.23 17.66 -7.00
C ILE A 434 -3.26 16.13 -7.04
N LEU A 435 -4.22 15.55 -6.33
CA LEU A 435 -4.45 14.11 -6.24
C LEU A 435 -5.40 13.60 -7.32
N GLY A 436 -6.22 14.48 -7.87
CA GLY A 436 -7.07 14.19 -9.01
C GLY A 436 -8.11 15.25 -9.28
N MET A 437 -8.44 15.42 -10.56
CA MET A 437 -9.47 16.33 -11.03
C MET A 437 -10.58 15.54 -11.71
N TYR A 438 -11.84 15.88 -11.41
CA TYR A 438 -12.99 15.15 -11.93
C TYR A 438 -14.10 16.09 -12.36
N SER A 439 -14.86 15.68 -13.37
CA SER A 439 -16.05 16.39 -13.81
C SER A 439 -17.25 15.45 -13.92
N TYR A 440 -18.40 15.90 -13.43
CA TYR A 440 -19.68 15.25 -13.66
C TYR A 440 -20.60 16.22 -14.40
N HIS A 441 -21.04 15.81 -15.59
CA HIS A 441 -22.02 16.54 -16.38
C HIS A 441 -23.39 15.91 -16.25
N SER A 442 -24.40 16.73 -15.96
CA SER A 442 -25.80 16.34 -15.95
C SER A 442 -26.58 17.18 -16.96
N ARG A 443 -27.50 16.54 -17.67
CA ARG A 443 -28.34 17.17 -18.69
C ARG A 443 -29.80 17.16 -18.26
N PRO A 444 -30.57 18.18 -18.64
CA PRO A 444 -31.96 18.26 -18.22
C PRO A 444 -32.73 17.18 -18.97
N TYR A 445 -33.62 16.50 -18.25
CA TYR A 445 -34.40 15.40 -18.82
C TYR A 445 -35.27 15.85 -20.02
N ASN A 446 -35.79 17.09 -19.95
CA ASN A 446 -36.55 17.74 -21.02
C ASN A 446 -36.28 19.26 -21.00
N ALA A 447 -36.54 19.93 -22.13
CA ALA A 447 -36.48 21.38 -22.22
C ALA A 447 -37.40 22.05 -21.18
N GLY A 448 -36.89 23.04 -20.45
CA GLY A 448 -37.62 23.77 -19.41
C GLY A 448 -37.54 23.20 -17.99
N TYR A 449 -36.86 22.05 -17.79
CA TYR A 449 -36.64 21.45 -16.46
C TYR A 449 -35.22 21.68 -15.95
N ASP A 450 -35.02 21.74 -14.63
CA ASP A 450 -33.70 21.90 -14.01
C ASP A 450 -32.92 20.57 -13.88
N ASN A 451 -31.60 20.68 -13.79
CA ASN A 451 -30.68 19.55 -13.56
C ASN A 451 -30.57 19.15 -12.08
N GLY A 452 -31.41 19.69 -11.21
CA GLY A 452 -31.36 19.40 -9.79
C GLY A 452 -30.42 20.23 -8.95
N LEU A 453 -30.12 19.69 -7.76
CA LEU A 453 -29.11 20.22 -6.83
C LEU A 453 -27.74 19.63 -7.16
N MET A 454 -26.95 20.39 -7.90
CA MET A 454 -25.64 19.94 -8.36
C MET A 454 -24.50 20.30 -7.39
N GLY A 455 -24.71 21.23 -6.45
CA GLY A 455 -23.66 21.78 -5.56
C GLY A 455 -22.89 20.76 -4.70
N ALA A 456 -23.34 19.52 -4.60
CA ALA A 456 -22.59 18.42 -4.00
C ALA A 456 -22.93 17.07 -4.67
N ALA A 457 -23.22 17.09 -5.98
CA ALA A 457 -23.62 15.88 -6.69
C ALA A 457 -22.49 14.84 -6.67
N VAL A 458 -21.24 15.25 -6.82
CA VAL A 458 -20.12 14.37 -6.47
C VAL A 458 -19.98 14.44 -4.95
N SER A 459 -20.38 13.37 -4.25
CA SER A 459 -20.29 13.33 -2.79
C SER A 459 -18.89 12.93 -2.33
N CYS A 460 -18.29 11.93 -2.98
CA CYS A 460 -16.91 11.50 -2.73
C CYS A 460 -16.34 10.80 -3.96
N ILE A 461 -15.01 10.79 -4.10
CA ILE A 461 -14.26 10.09 -5.15
C ILE A 461 -12.87 9.72 -4.60
N ASN A 462 -12.46 8.47 -4.73
CA ASN A 462 -11.15 8.04 -4.26
C ASN A 462 -10.08 8.35 -5.33
N PRO A 463 -9.01 9.11 -5.00
CA PRO A 463 -7.96 9.43 -5.96
C PRO A 463 -7.16 8.22 -6.47
N TYR A 464 -7.04 7.16 -5.66
CA TYR A 464 -6.30 5.94 -6.01
C TYR A 464 -7.04 5.06 -7.01
N SER A 465 -8.37 4.96 -6.90
CA SER A 465 -9.17 4.07 -7.76
C SER A 465 -10.02 4.79 -8.80
N GLY A 466 -10.28 6.09 -8.61
CA GLY A 466 -11.27 6.84 -9.38
C GLY A 466 -12.70 6.36 -9.13
N ALA A 467 -13.00 5.64 -8.05
CA ALA A 467 -14.34 5.18 -7.69
C ALA A 467 -14.99 6.08 -6.63
N GLY A 468 -16.30 6.33 -6.73
CA GLY A 468 -16.97 7.31 -5.87
C GLY A 468 -18.49 7.18 -5.80
N ILE A 469 -19.14 8.20 -5.25
CA ILE A 469 -20.60 8.35 -5.21
C ILE A 469 -21.01 9.63 -5.92
N LEU A 470 -21.96 9.47 -6.84
CA LEU A 470 -22.80 10.55 -7.33
C LEU A 470 -24.14 10.52 -6.58
N ASN A 471 -24.58 11.65 -6.07
CA ASN A 471 -25.88 11.84 -5.45
C ASN A 471 -26.56 13.09 -6.02
N GLU A 472 -27.27 12.90 -7.11
CA GLU A 472 -28.17 13.91 -7.64
C GLU A 472 -29.39 13.98 -6.71
N HIS A 473 -29.38 14.92 -5.77
CA HIS A 473 -30.37 14.96 -4.70
C HIS A 473 -31.83 14.98 -5.22
N TYR A 474 -32.03 15.58 -6.39
CA TYR A 474 -33.31 15.71 -7.06
C TYR A 474 -33.11 15.94 -8.55
N THR A 475 -33.82 15.25 -9.43
CA THR A 475 -33.96 15.62 -10.86
C THR A 475 -35.36 15.27 -11.34
N TYR A 476 -36.03 16.16 -12.09
CA TYR A 476 -37.34 15.91 -12.72
C TYR A 476 -38.38 15.19 -11.83
N ASN A 477 -38.73 15.76 -10.67
CA ASN A 477 -39.66 15.12 -9.72
C ASN A 477 -39.19 13.75 -9.21
N GLN A 478 -37.90 13.44 -9.24
CA GLN A 478 -37.33 12.21 -8.69
C GLN A 478 -36.28 12.54 -7.64
N TYR A 479 -36.30 11.78 -6.55
CA TYR A 479 -35.34 11.77 -5.45
C TYR A 479 -34.71 10.37 -5.37
N GLY A 480 -33.65 10.22 -4.56
CA GLY A 480 -33.03 8.90 -4.33
C GLY A 480 -32.23 8.43 -5.54
N LEU A 481 -31.49 9.34 -6.17
CA LEU A 481 -30.72 9.09 -7.39
C LEU A 481 -29.23 8.85 -7.08
N GLY A 482 -28.92 8.34 -5.89
CA GLY A 482 -27.56 7.98 -5.52
C GLY A 482 -27.07 6.80 -6.36
N ARG A 483 -25.85 6.92 -6.90
CA ARG A 483 -25.20 5.90 -7.72
C ARG A 483 -23.72 5.84 -7.38
N THR A 484 -23.13 4.65 -7.47
CA THR A 484 -21.67 4.57 -7.58
C THR A 484 -21.23 5.19 -8.92
N CYS A 485 -20.00 5.66 -8.96
CA CYS A 485 -19.39 6.20 -10.18
C CYS A 485 -17.93 5.79 -10.33
N ARG A 486 -17.41 5.98 -11.55
CA ARG A 486 -16.00 5.79 -11.87
C ARG A 486 -15.48 6.85 -12.83
N ALA A 487 -14.25 7.30 -12.59
CA ALA A 487 -13.49 8.19 -13.45
C ALA A 487 -12.82 7.40 -14.59
N PHE A 488 -12.83 7.96 -15.80
CA PHE A 488 -12.17 7.39 -16.98
C PHE A 488 -11.17 8.35 -17.60
#